data_AF-C9L8F2-F1
#
_entry.id   AF-C9L8F2-F1
#
_cell.length_a   1.000
_cell.length_b   1.000
_cell.length_c   1.000
_cell.angle_alpha   90.00
_cell.angle_beta   90.00
_cell.angle_gamma   90.00
#
_symmetry.space_group_name_H-M   'P 1'
#
loop_
_entity.id
_entity.type
_entity.pdbx_description
1 polymer ?
#
loop_
_entity_poly.entity_id
_entity_poly.type
_entity_poly.pdbx_seq_one_letter_code
_entity_poly.pdbx_strand_id
1 'polypeptide(L)'
;MMPDLQDLRKEIDAIDNQMTSLFEKRMEIAEQVARFKIENEKPVFDRTRELEKLKSVSQKTHSNFNRCGIQELYQQIMSISRKRQYQLLQEHGISQKSLFTPVDNLEKENVTVVFQGVEGAYSHAAMCRFFGNSIQSYHVDTWKDAMEEIKHGRARYAVLPIENSTAGIVQDNYDLLTAYDHVIVGEQIIPCQHVLAGIPGSTLSDIQHVYSHPQALMQCREFLDSNENWCTHDFSNTAAAAKKVALEKDKTQAAIASPYAAEYFGLSVLKEGIFSNPENSTRFIIVTKDKIYQKAAHKISVSYELPHESGSLYNSLSHFIYNGLNMTKIESRPIANRNWEYRFFVDFEGNLSDSAVKNALCGLSFEVQNLRIHGNY
;
A
#
# COMPACT_ATOMS: atom_id res chain seq x y z
N MET A 1 52.15 -5.27 24.67
CA MET A 1 51.75 -3.86 24.52
C MET A 1 50.48 -3.88 23.68
N MET A 2 49.37 -3.32 24.16
CA MET A 2 48.16 -3.26 23.33
C MET A 2 48.47 -2.37 22.12
N PRO A 3 48.12 -2.80 20.89
CA PRO A 3 48.35 -1.99 19.70
C PRO A 3 47.62 -0.64 19.83
N ASP A 4 48.27 0.43 19.37
CA ASP A 4 47.71 1.77 19.38
C ASP A 4 46.50 1.85 18.45
N LEU A 5 45.45 2.52 18.89
CA LEU A 5 44.19 2.60 18.15
C LEU A 5 44.39 3.29 16.79
N GLN A 6 45.30 4.26 16.70
CA GLN A 6 45.56 4.99 15.46
C GLN A 6 46.20 4.07 14.42
N ASP A 7 47.11 3.20 14.84
CA ASP A 7 47.80 2.28 13.92
C ASP A 7 46.88 1.14 13.47
N LEU A 8 46.03 0.61 14.36
CA LEU A 8 44.98 -0.34 13.97
C LEU A 8 44.01 0.26 12.93
N ARG A 9 43.65 1.53 13.06
CA ARG A 9 42.79 2.22 12.08
C ARG A 9 43.46 2.33 10.71
N LYS A 10 44.75 2.67 10.65
CA LYS A 10 45.50 2.72 9.39
C LYS A 10 45.57 1.35 8.70
N GLU A 11 45.72 0.28 9.48
CA GLU A 11 45.69 -1.08 8.93
C GLU A 11 44.31 -1.41 8.33
N ILE A 12 43.21 -1.03 9.01
CA ILE A 12 41.85 -1.17 8.48
C ILE A 12 41.68 -0.37 7.19
N ASP A 13 42.09 0.91 7.16
CA ASP A 13 41.99 1.76 5.98
C ASP A 13 42.74 1.16 4.77
N ALA A 14 43.91 0.56 5.00
CA ALA A 14 44.69 -0.11 3.96
C ALA A 14 43.96 -1.35 3.40
N ILE A 15 43.26 -2.11 4.25
CA ILE A 15 42.44 -3.26 3.84
C ILE A 15 41.19 -2.79 3.08
N ASP A 16 40.52 -1.74 3.55
CA ASP A 16 39.31 -1.19 2.92
C ASP A 16 39.59 -0.66 1.50
N ASN A 17 40.74 -0.04 1.30
CA ASN A 17 41.19 0.39 -0.03
C ASN A 17 41.37 -0.80 -1.00
N GLN A 18 41.92 -1.92 -0.52
CA GLN A 18 42.05 -3.14 -1.32
C GLN A 18 40.70 -3.78 -1.61
N MET A 19 39.80 -3.84 -0.61
CA MET A 19 38.44 -4.37 -0.80
C MET A 19 37.67 -3.55 -1.84
N THR A 20 37.78 -2.23 -1.80
CA THR A 20 37.15 -1.31 -2.77
C THR A 20 37.66 -1.59 -4.19
N SER A 21 38.97 -1.64 -4.36
CA SER A 21 39.59 -1.93 -5.67
C SER A 21 39.17 -3.30 -6.23
N LEU A 22 39.08 -4.32 -5.37
CA LEU A 22 38.63 -5.66 -5.75
C LEU A 22 37.15 -5.70 -6.09
N PHE A 23 36.33 -4.92 -5.38
CA PHE A 23 34.90 -4.81 -5.66
C PHE A 23 34.65 -4.20 -7.03
N GLU A 24 35.30 -3.08 -7.37
CA GLU A 24 35.18 -2.45 -8.70
C GLU A 24 35.57 -3.41 -9.82
N LYS A 25 36.73 -4.06 -9.71
CA LYS A 25 37.18 -5.08 -10.68
C LYS A 25 36.17 -6.23 -10.81
N ARG A 26 35.55 -6.65 -9.71
CA ARG A 26 34.52 -7.68 -9.73
C ARG A 26 33.26 -7.20 -10.46
N MET A 27 32.88 -5.94 -10.30
CA MET A 27 31.74 -5.33 -10.99
C MET A 27 31.98 -5.23 -12.50
N GLU A 28 33.18 -4.85 -12.95
CA GLU A 28 33.55 -4.87 -14.38
C GLU A 28 33.38 -6.27 -14.99
N ILE A 29 33.83 -7.32 -14.29
CA ILE A 29 33.64 -8.71 -14.72
C ILE A 29 32.14 -9.07 -14.74
N ALA A 30 31.36 -8.61 -13.75
CA ALA A 30 29.93 -8.86 -13.72
C ALA A 30 29.19 -8.22 -14.91
N GLU A 31 29.64 -7.06 -15.40
CA GLU A 31 29.12 -6.45 -16.64
C GLU A 31 29.46 -7.28 -17.88
N GLN A 32 30.67 -7.83 -17.96
CA GLN A 32 31.05 -8.74 -19.06
C GLN A 32 30.19 -10.01 -19.03
N VAL A 33 29.94 -10.56 -17.83
CA VAL A 33 29.00 -11.68 -17.65
C VAL A 33 27.59 -11.30 -18.09
N ALA A 34 27.14 -10.05 -17.82
CA ALA A 34 25.85 -9.55 -18.29
C ALA A 34 25.75 -9.60 -19.82
N ARG A 35 26.74 -9.04 -20.52
CA ARG A 35 26.79 -9.00 -21.98
C ARG A 35 26.77 -10.40 -22.57
N PHE A 36 27.57 -11.31 -22.01
CA PHE A 36 27.56 -12.71 -22.40
C PHE A 36 26.18 -13.35 -22.20
N LYS A 37 25.52 -13.12 -21.05
CA LYS A 37 24.19 -13.65 -20.78
C LYS A 37 23.13 -13.09 -21.74
N ILE A 38 23.21 -11.80 -22.07
CA ILE A 38 22.34 -11.13 -23.04
C ILE A 38 22.48 -11.79 -24.42
N GLU A 39 23.71 -11.93 -24.92
CA GLU A 39 24.00 -12.53 -26.23
C GLU A 39 23.60 -14.01 -26.34
N ASN A 40 23.59 -14.72 -25.21
CA ASN A 40 23.30 -16.15 -25.15
C ASN A 40 21.92 -16.47 -24.51
N GLU A 41 21.06 -15.46 -24.34
CA GLU A 41 19.71 -15.58 -23.75
C GLU A 41 19.67 -16.33 -22.39
N LYS A 42 20.69 -16.14 -21.56
CA LYS A 42 20.79 -16.78 -20.23
C LYS A 42 20.23 -15.88 -19.13
N PRO A 43 19.59 -16.46 -18.09
CA PRO A 43 19.07 -15.68 -16.97
C PRO A 43 20.18 -15.03 -16.13
N VAL A 44 19.89 -13.84 -15.60
CA VAL A 44 20.78 -13.12 -14.68
C VAL A 44 20.89 -13.85 -13.35
N PHE A 45 19.75 -14.23 -12.76
CA PHE A 45 19.72 -14.95 -11.49
C PHE A 45 19.88 -16.46 -11.68
N ASP A 46 20.85 -17.03 -10.98
CA ASP A 46 21.11 -18.47 -10.91
C ASP A 46 21.28 -18.86 -9.43
N ARG A 47 20.19 -19.36 -8.82
CA ARG A 47 20.15 -19.69 -7.39
C ARG A 47 21.19 -20.76 -7.02
N THR A 48 21.40 -21.75 -7.89
CA THR A 48 22.35 -22.85 -7.65
C THR A 48 23.76 -22.29 -7.59
N ARG A 49 24.15 -21.47 -8.57
CA ARG A 49 25.48 -20.87 -8.64
C ARG A 49 25.77 -19.96 -7.45
N GLU A 50 24.78 -19.19 -6.99
CA GLU A 50 24.96 -18.33 -5.83
C GLU A 50 25.12 -19.14 -4.54
N LEU A 51 24.29 -20.17 -4.32
CA LEU A 51 24.42 -21.06 -3.15
C LEU A 51 25.79 -21.76 -3.12
N GLU A 52 26.28 -22.25 -4.26
CA GLU A 52 27.62 -22.82 -4.38
C GLU A 52 28.70 -21.81 -3.98
N LYS A 53 28.57 -20.57 -4.44
CA LYS A 53 29.55 -19.53 -4.16
C LYS A 53 29.52 -19.13 -2.69
N LEU A 54 28.34 -18.99 -2.08
CA LEU A 54 28.19 -18.73 -0.64
C LEU A 54 28.83 -19.84 0.19
N LYS A 55 28.56 -21.11 -0.13
CA LYS A 55 29.20 -22.25 0.53
C LYS A 55 30.73 -22.21 0.40
N SER A 56 31.23 -21.91 -0.81
CA SER A 56 32.67 -21.82 -1.08
C SER A 56 33.36 -20.73 -0.26
N VAL A 57 32.76 -19.54 -0.11
CA VAL A 57 33.38 -18.45 0.65
C VAL A 57 33.31 -18.68 2.16
N SER A 58 32.21 -19.28 2.66
CA SER A 58 32.10 -19.64 4.08
C SER A 58 33.18 -20.62 4.52
N GLN A 59 33.50 -21.60 3.69
CA GLN A 59 34.53 -22.60 3.98
C GLN A 59 35.95 -22.00 4.10
N LYS A 60 36.17 -20.79 3.59
CA LYS A 60 37.46 -20.09 3.69
C LYS A 60 37.63 -19.32 5.00
N THR A 61 36.63 -19.35 5.89
CA THR A 61 36.66 -18.61 7.17
C THR A 61 36.73 -19.55 8.37
N HIS A 62 37.37 -19.09 9.44
CA HIS A 62 37.77 -19.94 10.57
C HIS A 62 36.84 -19.85 11.80
N SER A 63 36.00 -18.81 11.92
CA SER A 63 35.07 -18.64 13.04
C SER A 63 33.62 -18.63 12.56
N ASN A 64 32.67 -19.01 13.43
CA ASN A 64 31.24 -18.95 13.12
C ASN A 64 30.78 -17.52 12.81
N PHE A 65 31.31 -16.53 13.54
CA PHE A 65 31.05 -15.12 13.28
C PHE A 65 31.49 -14.71 11.85
N ASN A 66 32.73 -15.05 11.45
CA ASN A 66 33.23 -14.71 10.12
C ASN A 66 32.53 -15.50 9.00
N ARG A 67 32.06 -16.72 9.28
CA ARG A 67 31.24 -17.50 8.33
C ARG A 67 29.93 -16.81 8.02
N CYS A 68 29.24 -16.30 9.04
CA CYS A 68 28.00 -15.54 8.86
C CYS A 68 28.28 -14.22 8.12
N GLY A 69 29.26 -13.44 8.60
CA GLY A 69 29.59 -12.15 8.02
C GLY A 69 30.03 -12.23 6.55
N ILE A 70 30.81 -13.24 6.16
CA ILE A 70 31.23 -13.40 4.75
C ILE A 70 30.07 -13.82 3.85
N GLN A 71 29.10 -14.58 4.36
CA GLN A 71 27.91 -14.94 3.59
C GLN A 71 27.07 -13.71 3.29
N GLU A 72 26.79 -12.90 4.31
CA GLU A 72 26.03 -11.66 4.18
C GLU A 72 26.70 -10.69 3.21
N LEU A 73 28.02 -10.48 3.35
CA LEU A 73 28.78 -9.62 2.45
C LEU A 73 28.68 -10.09 0.99
N TYR A 74 28.88 -11.39 0.74
CA TYR A 74 28.81 -11.91 -0.63
C TYR A 74 27.39 -11.91 -1.21
N GLN A 75 26.36 -12.12 -0.38
CA GLN A 75 24.97 -11.96 -0.82
C GLN A 75 24.71 -10.52 -1.29
N GLN A 76 25.18 -9.51 -0.55
CA GLN A 76 25.04 -8.12 -0.96
C GLN A 76 25.79 -7.81 -2.25
N ILE A 77 27.05 -8.25 -2.36
CA ILE A 77 27.85 -8.07 -3.58
C ILE A 77 27.15 -8.74 -4.78
N MET A 78 26.58 -9.93 -4.62
CA MET A 78 25.82 -10.62 -5.67
C MET A 78 24.56 -9.85 -6.06
N SER A 79 23.78 -9.37 -5.09
CA SER A 79 22.58 -8.55 -5.35
C SER A 79 22.92 -7.31 -6.18
N ILE A 80 23.96 -6.58 -5.79
CA ILE A 80 24.45 -5.39 -6.53
C ILE A 80 24.87 -5.77 -7.96
N SER A 81 25.49 -6.94 -8.13
CA SER A 81 25.90 -7.44 -9.46
C SER A 81 24.73 -7.79 -10.36
N ARG A 82 23.70 -8.45 -9.80
CA ARG A 82 22.48 -8.79 -10.56
C ARG A 82 21.76 -7.53 -10.98
N LYS A 83 21.65 -6.55 -10.09
CA LYS A 83 21.07 -5.26 -10.39
C LYS A 83 21.76 -4.58 -11.57
N ARG A 84 23.10 -4.52 -11.58
CA ARG A 84 23.85 -3.94 -12.71
C ARG A 84 23.61 -4.72 -14.00
N GLN A 85 23.54 -6.04 -13.92
CA GLN A 85 23.17 -6.89 -15.05
C GLN A 85 21.76 -6.53 -15.56
N TYR A 86 20.74 -6.43 -14.69
CA TYR A 86 19.38 -6.06 -15.09
C TYR A 86 19.31 -4.67 -15.75
N GLN A 87 20.09 -3.69 -15.28
CA GLN A 87 20.21 -2.38 -15.94
C GLN A 87 20.72 -2.53 -17.38
N LEU A 88 21.77 -3.32 -17.58
CA LEU A 88 22.33 -3.58 -18.91
C LEU A 88 21.31 -4.31 -19.81
N LEU A 89 20.52 -5.25 -19.29
CA LEU A 89 19.44 -5.89 -20.06
C LEU A 89 18.44 -4.85 -20.58
N GLN A 90 18.04 -3.89 -19.73
CA GLN A 90 17.11 -2.84 -20.14
C GLN A 90 17.70 -1.88 -21.18
N GLU A 91 18.96 -1.50 -21.03
CA GLU A 91 19.68 -0.67 -22.01
C GLU A 91 19.74 -1.35 -23.38
N HIS A 92 19.78 -2.69 -23.44
CA HIS A 92 19.75 -3.48 -24.68
C HIS A 92 18.33 -3.78 -25.19
N GLY A 93 17.29 -3.14 -24.63
CA GLY A 93 15.90 -3.30 -25.06
C GLY A 93 15.24 -4.61 -24.60
N ILE A 94 15.92 -5.41 -23.77
CA ILE A 94 15.34 -6.58 -23.11
C ILE A 94 14.59 -6.08 -21.88
N SER A 95 13.43 -5.48 -22.13
CA SER A 95 12.52 -5.00 -21.09
C SER A 95 11.19 -5.73 -21.20
N GLN A 96 10.61 -6.12 -20.05
CA GLN A 96 9.22 -6.59 -20.05
C GLN A 96 8.32 -5.48 -20.58
N LYS A 97 7.55 -5.79 -21.62
CA LYS A 97 6.56 -4.86 -22.16
C LYS A 97 5.53 -4.58 -21.06
N SER A 98 5.41 -3.31 -20.67
CA SER A 98 4.43 -2.90 -19.67
C SER A 98 3.03 -3.27 -20.15
N LEU A 99 2.27 -3.98 -19.31
CA LEU A 99 0.85 -4.24 -19.52
C LEU A 99 0.00 -2.98 -19.28
N PHE A 100 0.60 -1.93 -18.70
CA PHE A 100 -0.07 -0.69 -18.36
C PHE A 100 0.10 0.37 -19.44
N THR A 101 -1.00 1.06 -19.76
CA THR A 101 -1.04 2.16 -20.73
C THR A 101 -1.01 3.50 -20.00
N PRO A 102 -0.02 4.38 -20.25
CA PRO A 102 -0.01 5.72 -19.68
C PRO A 102 -1.10 6.60 -20.31
N VAL A 103 -1.83 7.32 -19.48
CA VAL A 103 -2.82 8.34 -19.89
C VAL A 103 -2.44 9.70 -19.30
N ASP A 104 -2.83 10.80 -19.96
CA ASP A 104 -2.60 12.14 -19.41
C ASP A 104 -3.50 12.39 -18.19
N ASN A 105 -4.79 12.07 -18.31
CA ASN A 105 -5.77 12.20 -17.25
C ASN A 105 -6.68 10.96 -17.20
N LEU A 106 -7.16 10.63 -16.00
CA LEU A 106 -8.22 9.65 -15.86
C LEU A 106 -9.52 10.21 -16.43
N GLU A 107 -10.27 9.36 -17.11
CA GLU A 107 -11.59 9.70 -17.61
C GLU A 107 -12.56 9.80 -16.43
N LYS A 108 -13.05 11.02 -16.14
CA LYS A 108 -13.99 11.31 -15.06
C LYS A 108 -15.36 11.79 -15.55
N GLU A 109 -15.51 12.06 -16.85
CA GLU A 109 -16.76 12.52 -17.45
C GLU A 109 -17.59 11.34 -17.96
N ASN A 110 -18.91 11.36 -17.75
CA ASN A 110 -19.84 10.31 -18.21
C ASN A 110 -19.46 8.88 -17.77
N VAL A 111 -18.72 8.76 -16.67
CA VAL A 111 -18.37 7.46 -16.08
C VAL A 111 -19.29 7.14 -14.91
N THR A 112 -19.57 5.85 -14.72
CA THR A 112 -20.31 5.37 -13.56
C THR A 112 -19.32 4.87 -12.49
N VAL A 113 -19.51 5.31 -11.25
CA VAL A 113 -18.68 4.94 -10.10
C VAL A 113 -19.50 4.17 -9.07
N VAL A 114 -18.96 3.06 -8.56
CA VAL A 114 -19.58 2.28 -7.50
C VAL A 114 -18.81 2.43 -6.20
N PHE A 115 -19.50 2.39 -5.05
CA PHE A 115 -18.85 2.33 -3.75
C PHE A 115 -19.63 1.39 -2.82
N GLN A 116 -18.96 0.86 -1.81
CA GLN A 116 -19.63 0.06 -0.79
C GLN A 116 -20.22 0.96 0.30
N GLY A 117 -21.44 0.63 0.74
CA GLY A 117 -22.11 1.26 1.87
C GLY A 117 -23.39 1.95 1.46
N VAL A 118 -23.60 3.17 1.97
CA VAL A 118 -24.78 4.01 1.67
C VAL A 118 -24.34 5.45 1.47
N GLU A 119 -25.18 6.27 0.87
CA GLU A 119 -24.91 7.69 0.72
C GLU A 119 -24.68 8.37 2.08
N GLY A 120 -23.73 9.31 2.10
CA GLY A 120 -23.24 9.97 3.31
C GLY A 120 -22.14 9.21 4.06
N ALA A 121 -21.91 7.92 3.77
CA ALA A 121 -20.78 7.19 4.34
C ALA A 121 -19.41 7.75 3.88
N TYR A 122 -18.33 7.39 4.59
CA TYR A 122 -16.98 7.86 4.22
C TYR A 122 -16.53 7.40 2.83
N SER A 123 -16.96 6.22 2.36
CA SER A 123 -16.72 5.77 0.97
C SER A 123 -17.38 6.68 -0.06
N HIS A 124 -18.61 7.14 0.21
CA HIS A 124 -19.30 8.12 -0.63
C HIS A 124 -18.55 9.46 -0.64
N ALA A 125 -18.08 9.93 0.52
CA ALA A 125 -17.27 11.14 0.60
C ALA A 125 -15.94 11.05 -0.16
N ALA A 126 -15.26 9.90 -0.10
CA ALA A 126 -14.04 9.64 -0.88
C ALA A 126 -14.30 9.71 -2.38
N MET A 127 -15.41 9.10 -2.84
CA MET A 127 -15.86 9.17 -4.22
C MET A 127 -16.14 10.62 -4.64
N CYS A 128 -16.97 11.35 -3.90
CA CYS A 128 -17.33 12.74 -4.21
C CYS A 128 -16.09 13.65 -4.25
N ARG A 129 -15.14 13.45 -3.34
CA ARG A 129 -13.89 14.25 -3.33
C ARG A 129 -13.00 13.97 -4.54
N PHE A 130 -12.98 12.73 -5.04
CA PHE A 130 -12.13 12.35 -6.17
C PHE A 130 -12.77 12.68 -7.54
N PHE A 131 -14.08 12.49 -7.68
CA PHE A 131 -14.81 12.61 -8.95
C PHE A 131 -15.70 13.86 -9.05
N GLY A 132 -15.99 14.52 -7.94
CA GLY A 132 -16.98 15.59 -7.84
C GLY A 132 -18.38 15.08 -7.49
N ASN A 133 -19.26 16.00 -7.07
CA ASN A 133 -20.60 15.68 -6.56
C ASN A 133 -21.63 15.34 -7.65
N SER A 134 -21.33 15.61 -8.93
CA SER A 134 -22.26 15.44 -10.05
C SER A 134 -22.04 14.15 -10.84
N ILE A 135 -21.22 13.23 -10.33
CA ILE A 135 -20.90 12.00 -11.04
C ILE A 135 -22.04 10.99 -10.95
N GLN A 136 -22.24 10.20 -12.01
CA GLN A 136 -23.16 9.07 -11.94
C GLN A 136 -22.58 8.01 -11.01
N SER A 137 -23.27 7.71 -9.92
CA SER A 137 -22.81 6.73 -8.95
C SER A 137 -23.94 5.95 -8.30
N TYR A 138 -23.61 4.77 -7.78
CA TYR A 138 -24.51 3.96 -6.96
C TYR A 138 -23.74 3.19 -5.90
N HIS A 139 -24.43 2.75 -4.85
CA HIS A 139 -23.85 1.96 -3.78
C HIS A 139 -24.18 0.47 -3.94
N VAL A 140 -23.37 -0.36 -3.28
CA VAL A 140 -23.57 -1.80 -3.13
C VAL A 140 -23.31 -2.22 -1.69
N ASP A 141 -23.81 -3.40 -1.32
CA ASP A 141 -23.75 -3.88 0.06
C ASP A 141 -22.34 -4.31 0.48
N THR A 142 -21.59 -4.98 -0.41
CA THR A 142 -20.28 -5.53 -0.09
C THR A 142 -19.15 -5.01 -1.00
N TRP A 143 -17.91 -5.05 -0.52
CA TRP A 143 -16.74 -4.70 -1.33
C TRP A 143 -16.57 -5.65 -2.51
N LYS A 144 -16.94 -6.92 -2.34
CA LYS A 144 -16.93 -7.90 -3.42
C LYS A 144 -17.90 -7.52 -4.54
N ASP A 145 -19.10 -7.06 -4.20
CA ASP A 145 -20.07 -6.59 -5.20
C ASP A 145 -19.48 -5.44 -6.01
N ALA A 146 -18.82 -4.47 -5.36
CA ALA A 146 -18.16 -3.36 -6.05
C ALA A 146 -17.09 -3.84 -7.05
N MET A 147 -16.34 -4.88 -6.69
CA MET A 147 -15.36 -5.52 -7.58
C MET A 147 -16.03 -6.25 -8.75
N GLU A 148 -17.15 -6.94 -8.53
CA GLU A 148 -17.93 -7.58 -9.60
C GLU A 148 -18.58 -6.57 -10.55
N GLU A 149 -19.07 -5.43 -10.05
CA GLU A 149 -19.64 -4.34 -10.87
C GLU A 149 -18.63 -3.82 -11.90
N ILE A 150 -17.36 -3.62 -11.50
CA ILE A 150 -16.28 -3.25 -12.43
C ILE A 150 -16.01 -4.38 -13.42
N LYS A 151 -15.86 -5.61 -12.92
CA LYS A 151 -15.53 -6.79 -13.74
C LYS A 151 -16.56 -6.99 -14.86
N HIS A 152 -17.84 -6.80 -14.56
CA HIS A 152 -18.93 -6.88 -15.52
C HIS A 152 -19.14 -5.61 -16.37
N GLY A 153 -18.40 -4.53 -16.09
CA GLY A 153 -18.49 -3.27 -16.83
C GLY A 153 -19.74 -2.44 -16.54
N ARG A 154 -20.43 -2.70 -15.41
CA ARG A 154 -21.57 -1.88 -14.96
C ARG A 154 -21.14 -0.58 -14.30
N ALA A 155 -19.94 -0.58 -13.69
CA ALA A 155 -19.23 0.61 -13.26
C ALA A 155 -17.83 0.63 -13.88
N ARG A 156 -17.27 1.82 -14.07
CA ARG A 156 -15.88 1.99 -14.54
C ARG A 156 -14.89 1.99 -13.38
N TYR A 157 -15.27 2.62 -12.27
CA TYR A 157 -14.43 2.72 -11.08
C TYR A 157 -15.18 2.23 -9.85
N ALA A 158 -14.42 1.73 -8.87
CA ALA A 158 -14.91 1.51 -7.52
C ALA A 158 -14.04 2.23 -6.50
N VAL A 159 -14.65 2.62 -5.39
CA VAL A 159 -13.96 3.24 -4.25
C VAL A 159 -13.98 2.28 -3.07
N LEU A 160 -12.78 1.90 -2.60
CA LEU A 160 -12.60 0.91 -1.54
C LEU A 160 -11.70 1.46 -0.42
N PRO A 161 -12.03 1.28 0.86
CA PRO A 161 -11.12 1.61 1.96
C PRO A 161 -9.99 0.58 1.99
N ILE A 162 -8.72 1.02 2.06
CA ILE A 162 -7.58 0.08 2.15
C ILE A 162 -6.94 0.09 3.54
N GLU A 163 -7.04 1.20 4.26
CA GLU A 163 -6.37 1.38 5.55
C GLU A 163 -7.01 2.51 6.35
N ASN A 164 -7.13 2.33 7.66
CA ASN A 164 -7.50 3.35 8.62
C ASN A 164 -6.32 3.59 9.58
N SER A 165 -6.04 4.86 9.90
CA SER A 165 -4.88 5.22 10.74
C SER A 165 -4.96 4.72 12.19
N THR A 166 -6.15 4.35 12.67
CA THR A 166 -6.37 3.81 14.03
C THR A 166 -6.61 2.30 14.02
N ALA A 167 -7.38 1.78 13.08
CA ALA A 167 -7.79 0.37 13.01
C ALA A 167 -6.86 -0.51 12.15
N GLY A 168 -5.92 0.09 11.42
CA GLY A 168 -5.00 -0.60 10.53
C GLY A 168 -5.62 -0.94 9.17
N ILE A 169 -5.09 -1.98 8.51
CA ILE A 169 -5.48 -2.37 7.16
C ILE A 169 -6.89 -2.96 7.08
N VAL A 170 -7.56 -2.76 5.94
CA VAL A 170 -8.80 -3.46 5.60
C VAL A 170 -8.45 -4.76 4.88
N GLN A 171 -8.29 -5.83 5.66
CA GLN A 171 -7.77 -7.12 5.21
C GLN A 171 -8.48 -7.69 3.99
N ASP A 172 -9.82 -7.71 3.99
CA ASP A 172 -10.61 -8.27 2.90
C ASP A 172 -10.36 -7.56 1.57
N ASN A 173 -10.07 -6.25 1.59
CA ASN A 173 -9.79 -5.49 0.36
C ASN A 173 -8.41 -5.82 -0.22
N TYR A 174 -7.42 -6.20 0.58
CA TYR A 174 -6.15 -6.77 0.07
C TYR A 174 -6.36 -8.12 -0.61
N ASP A 175 -7.23 -8.94 -0.04
CA ASP A 175 -7.54 -10.26 -0.60
C ASP A 175 -8.33 -10.10 -1.91
N LEU A 176 -9.28 -9.16 -1.97
CA LEU A 176 -10.00 -8.79 -3.20
C LEU A 176 -9.06 -8.22 -4.28
N LEU A 177 -8.09 -7.37 -3.93
CA LEU A 177 -7.07 -6.89 -4.88
C LEU A 177 -6.27 -8.05 -5.49
N THR A 178 -6.06 -9.13 -4.75
CA THR A 178 -5.43 -10.33 -5.31
C THR A 178 -6.40 -11.13 -6.18
N ALA A 179 -7.66 -11.28 -5.75
CA ALA A 179 -8.63 -12.15 -6.40
C ALA A 179 -9.15 -11.63 -7.75
N TYR A 180 -9.17 -10.31 -7.96
CA TYR A 180 -9.63 -9.66 -9.19
C TYR A 180 -8.47 -9.03 -9.93
N ASP A 181 -8.49 -9.00 -11.26
CA ASP A 181 -7.46 -8.35 -12.08
C ASP A 181 -7.64 -6.82 -12.22
N HIS A 182 -8.15 -6.18 -11.17
CA HIS A 182 -8.32 -4.73 -11.13
C HIS A 182 -7.03 -4.03 -10.71
N VAL A 183 -6.94 -2.74 -11.02
CA VAL A 183 -5.79 -1.89 -10.71
C VAL A 183 -6.20 -0.59 -10.04
N ILE A 184 -5.31 -0.10 -9.18
CA ILE A 184 -5.42 1.17 -8.48
C ILE A 184 -4.96 2.28 -9.43
N VAL A 185 -5.82 3.28 -9.60
CA VAL A 185 -5.57 4.46 -10.44
C VAL A 185 -5.60 5.76 -9.65
N GLY A 186 -5.94 5.72 -8.38
CA GLY A 186 -5.96 6.88 -7.50
C GLY A 186 -6.10 6.50 -6.04
N GLU A 187 -5.83 7.45 -5.16
CA GLU A 187 -6.12 7.35 -3.74
C GLU A 187 -6.79 8.62 -3.22
N GLN A 188 -7.55 8.49 -2.12
CA GLN A 188 -8.14 9.60 -1.41
C GLN A 188 -8.09 9.34 0.10
N ILE A 189 -7.53 10.28 0.86
CA ILE A 189 -7.54 10.23 2.32
C ILE A 189 -8.72 11.07 2.81
N ILE A 190 -9.58 10.47 3.63
CA ILE A 190 -10.73 11.14 4.24
C ILE A 190 -10.57 11.15 5.77
N PRO A 191 -10.49 12.33 6.40
CA PRO A 191 -10.54 12.45 7.84
C PRO A 191 -11.85 11.91 8.42
N CYS A 192 -11.75 11.08 9.46
CA CYS A 192 -12.87 10.50 10.19
C CYS A 192 -13.36 11.49 11.25
N GLN A 193 -13.90 12.62 10.80
CA GLN A 193 -14.41 13.67 11.69
C GLN A 193 -15.86 13.37 12.06
N HIS A 194 -16.10 12.81 13.24
CA HIS A 194 -17.46 12.59 13.71
C HIS A 194 -18.10 13.91 14.17
N VAL A 195 -19.37 14.09 13.83
CA VAL A 195 -20.19 15.22 14.26
C VAL A 195 -21.44 14.70 14.97
N LEU A 196 -21.96 15.50 15.91
CA LEU A 196 -23.30 15.30 16.44
C LEU A 196 -24.29 16.03 15.52
N ALA A 197 -25.17 15.28 14.87
CA ALA A 197 -26.15 15.81 13.93
C ALA A 197 -27.58 15.59 14.46
N GLY A 198 -28.40 16.63 14.43
CA GLY A 198 -29.82 16.59 14.79
C GLY A 198 -30.67 17.23 13.70
N ILE A 199 -31.98 17.18 13.83
CA ILE A 199 -32.84 17.86 12.86
C ILE A 199 -32.70 19.39 12.91
N PRO A 200 -32.98 20.11 11.81
CA PRO A 200 -32.91 21.56 11.81
C PRO A 200 -33.76 22.21 12.93
N GLY A 201 -33.11 23.08 13.71
CA GLY A 201 -33.73 23.74 14.86
C GLY A 201 -33.76 22.91 16.15
N SER A 202 -33.02 21.80 16.21
CA SER A 202 -32.62 21.17 17.48
C SER A 202 -31.43 21.88 18.12
N THR A 203 -31.34 21.80 19.44
CA THR A 203 -30.25 22.29 20.29
C THR A 203 -29.69 21.16 21.15
N LEU A 204 -28.51 21.34 21.75
CA LEU A 204 -27.93 20.33 22.64
C LEU A 204 -28.82 20.00 23.85
N SER A 205 -29.58 20.98 24.35
CA SER A 205 -30.53 20.79 25.45
C SER A 205 -31.75 19.95 25.10
N ASP A 206 -32.08 19.81 23.81
CA ASP A 206 -33.21 18.98 23.38
C ASP A 206 -32.85 17.48 23.39
N ILE A 207 -31.56 17.14 23.25
CA ILE A 207 -31.10 15.79 22.98
C ILE A 207 -31.22 14.89 24.21
N GLN A 208 -31.79 13.72 24.01
CA GLN A 208 -31.92 12.64 25.00
C GLN A 208 -31.41 11.30 24.45
N HIS A 209 -31.44 11.10 23.14
CA HIS A 209 -31.05 9.85 22.49
C HIS A 209 -30.01 10.08 21.41
N VAL A 210 -28.89 9.35 21.49
CA VAL A 210 -27.80 9.44 20.51
C VAL A 210 -27.57 8.09 19.85
N TYR A 211 -27.70 8.03 18.52
CA TYR A 211 -27.57 6.81 17.73
C TYR A 211 -26.27 6.81 16.92
N SER A 212 -25.54 5.69 16.89
CA SER A 212 -24.41 5.50 15.96
C SER A 212 -23.92 4.05 15.91
N HIS A 213 -22.91 3.81 15.08
CA HIS A 213 -22.16 2.54 15.13
C HIS A 213 -21.38 2.43 16.45
N PRO A 214 -21.27 1.23 17.06
CA PRO A 214 -20.56 1.05 18.35
C PRO A 214 -19.13 1.63 18.36
N GLN A 215 -18.40 1.48 17.25
CA GLN A 215 -17.04 2.04 17.13
C GLN A 215 -17.04 3.59 17.14
N ALA A 216 -18.04 4.24 16.55
CA ALA A 216 -18.14 5.70 16.56
C ALA A 216 -18.57 6.23 17.93
N LEU A 217 -19.47 5.51 18.62
CA LEU A 217 -19.82 5.81 20.02
C LEU A 217 -18.60 5.72 20.93
N MET A 218 -17.79 4.66 20.78
CA MET A 218 -16.54 4.50 21.52
C MET A 218 -15.56 5.65 21.25
N GLN A 219 -15.39 6.07 19.99
CA GLN A 219 -14.50 7.17 19.63
C GLN A 219 -14.97 8.53 20.16
N CYS A 220 -16.25 8.68 20.46
CA CYS A 220 -16.84 9.91 20.99
C CYS A 220 -17.17 9.81 22.49
N ARG A 221 -16.62 8.81 23.19
CA ARG A 221 -17.01 8.46 24.56
C ARG A 221 -16.81 9.62 25.54
N GLU A 222 -15.69 10.33 25.45
CA GLU A 222 -15.39 11.48 26.33
C GLU A 222 -16.45 12.59 26.20
N PHE A 223 -16.90 12.88 24.98
CA PHE A 223 -17.98 13.85 24.75
C PHE A 223 -19.32 13.34 25.27
N LEU A 224 -19.64 12.06 25.03
CA LEU A 224 -20.88 11.44 25.49
C LEU A 224 -20.97 11.42 27.02
N ASP A 225 -19.88 11.06 27.71
CA ASP A 225 -19.83 11.00 29.17
C ASP A 225 -19.95 12.39 29.82
N SER A 226 -19.61 13.47 29.11
CA SER A 226 -19.85 14.84 29.59
C SER A 226 -21.32 15.27 29.56
N ASN A 227 -22.22 14.45 29.00
CA ASN A 227 -23.65 14.71 28.87
C ASN A 227 -24.49 13.62 29.58
N GLU A 228 -24.55 13.69 30.92
CA GLU A 228 -25.15 12.65 31.78
C GLU A 228 -26.60 12.26 31.44
N ASN A 229 -27.36 13.15 30.79
CA ASN A 229 -28.77 12.92 30.45
C ASN A 229 -28.98 12.17 29.12
N TRP A 230 -27.92 11.82 28.40
CA TRP A 230 -28.05 11.18 27.08
C TRP A 230 -28.00 9.66 27.16
N CYS A 231 -28.95 9.00 26.52
CA CYS A 231 -28.91 7.56 26.27
C CYS A 231 -28.30 7.29 24.90
N THR A 232 -27.27 6.44 24.88
CA THR A 232 -26.61 6.01 23.63
C THR A 232 -27.21 4.71 23.13
N HIS A 233 -27.36 4.59 21.80
CA HIS A 233 -28.01 3.46 21.15
C HIS A 233 -27.16 2.97 19.98
N ASP A 234 -26.88 1.66 19.98
CA ASP A 234 -26.16 1.01 18.89
C ASP A 234 -27.04 0.96 17.63
N PHE A 235 -26.40 1.23 16.50
CA PHE A 235 -27.02 1.18 15.18
C PHE A 235 -26.09 0.50 14.17
N SER A 236 -26.66 0.07 13.03
CA SER A 236 -25.93 -0.73 12.04
C SER A 236 -24.73 -0.02 11.43
N ASN A 237 -24.83 1.28 11.16
CA ASN A 237 -23.71 2.14 10.77
C ASN A 237 -24.02 3.62 11.02
N THR A 238 -23.00 4.47 10.90
CA THR A 238 -23.08 5.92 11.18
C THR A 238 -24.04 6.66 10.24
N ALA A 239 -24.04 6.35 8.94
CA ALA A 239 -24.92 6.99 7.96
C ALA A 239 -26.38 6.55 8.13
N ALA A 240 -26.62 5.29 8.48
CA ALA A 240 -27.95 4.76 8.77
C ALA A 240 -28.54 5.41 10.04
N ALA A 241 -27.72 5.71 11.04
CA ALA A 241 -28.15 6.47 12.23
C ALA A 241 -28.59 7.89 11.85
N ALA A 242 -27.82 8.59 11.01
CA ALA A 242 -28.22 9.91 10.50
C ALA A 242 -29.53 9.84 9.69
N LYS A 243 -29.68 8.83 8.82
CA LYS A 243 -30.91 8.59 8.06
C LYS A 243 -32.12 8.40 8.97
N LYS A 244 -31.98 7.62 10.06
CA LYS A 244 -33.04 7.42 11.06
C LYS A 244 -33.49 8.75 11.67
N VAL A 245 -32.55 9.55 12.16
CA VAL A 245 -32.86 10.86 12.79
C VAL A 245 -33.56 11.79 11.80
N ALA A 246 -33.11 11.82 10.54
CA ALA A 246 -33.72 12.63 9.50
C ALA A 246 -35.15 12.20 9.15
N LEU A 247 -35.42 10.88 9.15
CA LEU A 247 -36.75 10.33 8.84
C LEU A 247 -37.75 10.54 9.97
N GLU A 248 -37.33 10.31 11.22
CA GLU A 248 -38.23 10.37 12.38
C GLU A 248 -38.56 11.81 12.79
N LYS A 249 -37.69 12.77 12.48
CA LYS A 249 -37.90 14.20 12.75
C LYS A 249 -38.19 14.51 14.23
N ASP A 250 -37.61 13.73 15.12
CA ASP A 250 -37.71 13.91 16.56
C ASP A 250 -36.55 14.79 17.05
N LYS A 251 -36.88 15.91 17.69
CA LYS A 251 -35.88 16.86 18.20
C LYS A 251 -35.03 16.31 19.33
N THR A 252 -35.51 15.27 20.01
CA THR A 252 -34.80 14.62 21.12
C THR A 252 -33.73 13.64 20.66
N GLN A 253 -33.68 13.35 19.36
CA GLN A 253 -32.74 12.42 18.77
C GLN A 253 -31.60 13.14 18.06
N ALA A 254 -30.39 12.61 18.23
CA ALA A 254 -29.22 12.97 17.46
C ALA A 254 -28.50 11.71 16.95
N ALA A 255 -27.72 11.89 15.90
CA ALA A 255 -26.83 10.86 15.37
C ALA A 255 -25.39 11.33 15.50
N ILE A 256 -24.50 10.42 15.91
CA ILE A 256 -23.08 10.60 15.66
C ILE A 256 -22.79 10.04 14.27
N ALA A 257 -22.41 10.91 13.34
CA ALA A 257 -22.21 10.54 11.95
C ALA A 257 -21.05 11.32 11.32
N SER A 258 -20.77 11.05 10.04
CA SER A 258 -19.89 11.91 9.26
C SER A 258 -20.60 13.24 8.96
N PRO A 259 -19.87 14.35 8.75
CA PRO A 259 -20.44 15.61 8.29
C PRO A 259 -21.15 15.43 6.93
N TYR A 260 -20.61 14.55 6.08
CA TYR A 260 -21.19 14.20 4.79
C TYR A 260 -22.58 13.57 4.91
N ALA A 261 -22.81 12.71 5.91
CA ALA A 261 -24.13 12.14 6.17
C ALA A 261 -25.09 13.20 6.71
N ALA A 262 -24.61 14.10 7.58
CA ALA A 262 -25.43 15.20 8.10
C ALA A 262 -25.92 16.10 6.94
N GLU A 263 -25.01 16.50 6.04
CA GLU A 263 -25.34 17.28 4.85
C GLU A 263 -26.30 16.53 3.93
N TYR A 264 -25.98 15.28 3.58
CA TYR A 264 -26.77 14.47 2.65
C TYR A 264 -28.22 14.25 3.13
N PHE A 265 -28.42 14.05 4.42
CA PHE A 265 -29.76 13.86 5.01
C PHE A 265 -30.43 15.16 5.48
N GLY A 266 -29.82 16.33 5.24
CA GLY A 266 -30.40 17.63 5.62
C GLY A 266 -30.48 17.86 7.13
N LEU A 267 -29.56 17.25 7.90
CA LEU A 267 -29.43 17.45 9.35
C LEU A 267 -28.57 18.68 9.65
N SER A 268 -28.81 19.30 10.80
CA SER A 268 -27.96 20.35 11.34
C SER A 268 -26.87 19.78 12.23
N VAL A 269 -25.64 20.22 12.02
CA VAL A 269 -24.51 19.90 12.90
C VAL A 269 -24.67 20.67 14.20
N LEU A 270 -24.92 19.95 15.30
CA LEU A 270 -25.08 20.52 16.64
C LEU A 270 -23.73 20.73 17.33
N LYS A 271 -22.76 19.85 17.07
CA LYS A 271 -21.42 19.92 17.63
C LYS A 271 -20.40 19.20 16.72
N GLU A 272 -19.28 19.86 16.48
CA GLU A 272 -18.09 19.30 15.82
C GLU A 272 -17.01 18.95 16.85
N GLY A 273 -16.01 18.18 16.43
CA GLY A 273 -14.83 17.88 17.27
C GLY A 273 -15.17 17.02 18.49
N ILE A 274 -16.13 16.11 18.37
CA ILE A 274 -16.63 15.27 19.47
C ILE A 274 -15.89 13.94 19.65
N PHE A 275 -14.83 13.71 18.86
CA PHE A 275 -14.07 12.47 18.76
C PHE A 275 -12.68 12.64 19.35
N SER A 276 -12.13 11.57 19.92
CA SER A 276 -10.89 11.62 20.70
C SER A 276 -9.60 11.70 19.87
N ASN A 277 -9.61 11.27 18.60
CA ASN A 277 -8.43 11.25 17.74
C ASN A 277 -8.62 12.15 16.49
N PRO A 278 -8.13 13.40 16.51
CA PRO A 278 -8.12 14.32 15.37
C PRO A 278 -7.44 13.77 14.10
N GLU A 279 -6.43 12.92 14.26
CA GLU A 279 -5.61 12.37 13.18
C GLU A 279 -6.22 11.08 12.58
N ASN A 280 -7.40 10.66 13.05
CA ASN A 280 -8.09 9.50 12.49
C ASN A 280 -8.50 9.77 11.05
N SER A 281 -7.99 8.97 10.12
CA SER A 281 -8.30 9.08 8.71
C SER A 281 -8.35 7.70 8.06
N THR A 282 -9.15 7.59 7.01
CA THR A 282 -9.20 6.38 6.19
C THR A 282 -8.67 6.69 4.80
N ARG A 283 -7.71 5.89 4.35
CA ARG A 283 -7.19 5.90 2.98
C ARG A 283 -8.08 5.00 2.13
N PHE A 284 -8.62 5.59 1.07
CA PHE A 284 -9.41 4.93 0.04
C PHE A 284 -8.59 4.82 -1.24
N ILE A 285 -8.79 3.74 -1.97
CA ILE A 285 -8.24 3.52 -3.31
C ILE A 285 -9.36 3.57 -4.34
N ILE A 286 -9.02 4.09 -5.53
CA ILE A 286 -9.88 4.12 -6.69
C ILE A 286 -9.36 3.04 -7.62
N VAL A 287 -10.22 2.06 -7.93
CA VAL A 287 -9.84 0.89 -8.73
C VAL A 287 -10.64 0.79 -10.02
N THR A 288 -10.04 0.23 -11.07
CA THR A 288 -10.68 -0.05 -12.36
C THR A 288 -10.13 -1.35 -12.95
N LYS A 289 -10.79 -1.91 -13.96
CA LYS A 289 -10.27 -3.07 -14.72
C LYS A 289 -9.25 -2.67 -15.79
N ASP A 290 -9.29 -1.41 -16.23
CA ASP A 290 -8.43 -0.92 -17.30
C ASP A 290 -6.99 -0.79 -16.78
N LYS A 291 -6.03 -1.48 -17.40
CA LYS A 291 -4.60 -1.40 -17.04
C LYS A 291 -4.02 -0.05 -17.48
N ILE A 292 -4.39 1.02 -16.80
CA ILE A 292 -3.97 2.39 -17.08
C ILE A 292 -3.31 3.03 -15.86
N TYR A 293 -2.55 4.08 -16.10
CA TYR A 293 -2.02 4.95 -15.04
C TYR A 293 -1.82 6.36 -15.57
N GLN A 294 -1.92 7.38 -14.70
CA GLN A 294 -1.62 8.74 -15.11
C GLN A 294 -0.11 8.94 -15.29
N LYS A 295 0.30 9.68 -16.32
CA LYS A 295 1.74 10.02 -16.51
C LYS A 295 2.33 10.78 -15.32
N ALA A 296 1.51 11.52 -14.58
CA ALA A 296 1.90 12.24 -13.36
C ALA A 296 1.85 11.38 -12.07
N ALA A 297 1.50 10.09 -12.18
CA ALA A 297 1.48 9.17 -11.05
C ALA A 297 2.88 9.05 -10.43
N HIS A 298 2.93 8.92 -9.10
CA HIS A 298 4.18 8.95 -8.34
C HIS A 298 4.22 7.90 -7.24
N LYS A 299 3.20 7.05 -7.14
CA LYS A 299 3.16 5.91 -6.23
C LYS A 299 2.86 4.65 -6.99
N ILE A 300 3.55 3.57 -6.66
CA ILE A 300 3.32 2.24 -7.22
C ILE A 300 3.01 1.30 -6.07
N SER A 301 1.99 0.46 -6.28
CA SER A 301 1.68 -0.64 -5.36
C SER A 301 1.94 -1.96 -6.06
N VAL A 302 2.68 -2.85 -5.40
CA VAL A 302 2.95 -4.21 -5.87
C VAL A 302 2.66 -5.23 -4.78
N SER A 303 2.46 -6.47 -5.17
CA SER A 303 2.55 -7.59 -4.26
C SER A 303 3.39 -8.72 -4.81
N TYR A 304 4.03 -9.46 -3.93
CA TYR A 304 4.79 -10.66 -4.29
C TYR A 304 4.87 -11.63 -3.11
N GLU A 305 5.16 -12.88 -3.43
CA GLU A 305 5.27 -13.97 -2.46
C GLU A 305 6.74 -14.35 -2.27
N LEU A 306 7.09 -14.66 -1.03
CA LEU A 306 8.44 -15.04 -0.65
C LEU A 306 8.42 -16.36 0.12
N PRO A 307 9.45 -17.21 -0.04
CA PRO A 307 9.61 -18.38 0.79
C PRO A 307 9.90 -17.98 2.24
N HIS A 308 9.52 -18.84 3.19
CA HIS A 308 9.80 -18.64 4.61
C HIS A 308 11.25 -19.03 4.97
N GLU A 309 12.22 -18.34 4.37
CA GLU A 309 13.67 -18.56 4.56
C GLU A 309 14.36 -17.27 5.04
N SER A 310 15.43 -17.41 5.82
CA SER A 310 16.23 -16.27 6.31
C SER A 310 16.72 -15.39 5.16
N GLY A 311 16.56 -14.08 5.31
CA GLY A 311 16.98 -13.08 4.32
C GLY A 311 16.03 -12.88 3.14
N SER A 312 14.97 -13.67 2.98
CA SER A 312 14.07 -13.56 1.80
C SER A 312 13.45 -12.18 1.65
N LEU A 313 12.90 -11.62 2.75
CA LEU A 313 12.34 -10.28 2.73
C LEU A 313 13.42 -9.24 2.43
N TYR A 314 14.53 -9.27 3.18
CA TYR A 314 15.65 -8.34 3.00
C TYR A 314 16.19 -8.31 1.57
N ASN A 315 16.37 -9.48 0.94
CA ASN A 315 16.81 -9.58 -0.44
C ASN A 315 15.81 -8.94 -1.41
N SER A 316 14.50 -9.15 -1.20
CA SER A 316 13.47 -8.48 -2.01
C SER A 316 13.51 -6.95 -1.85
N LEU A 317 13.73 -6.46 -0.63
CA LEU A 317 13.79 -5.02 -0.34
C LEU A 317 15.01 -4.34 -0.94
N SER A 318 16.09 -5.10 -1.15
CA SER A 318 17.31 -4.59 -1.78
C SER A 318 17.07 -4.02 -3.20
N HIS A 319 16.04 -4.51 -3.92
CA HIS A 319 15.64 -3.97 -5.22
C HIS A 319 15.16 -2.52 -5.13
N PHE A 320 14.54 -2.09 -4.03
CA PHE A 320 14.13 -0.70 -3.83
C PHE A 320 15.31 0.17 -3.37
N ILE A 321 16.04 -0.30 -2.35
CA ILE A 321 17.18 0.43 -1.76
C ILE A 321 18.20 0.81 -2.82
N TYR A 322 18.66 -0.17 -3.61
CA TYR A 322 19.72 0.10 -4.57
C TYR A 322 19.22 0.93 -5.75
N ASN A 323 17.94 0.85 -6.14
CA ASN A 323 17.37 1.72 -7.18
C ASN A 323 17.02 3.12 -6.66
N GLY A 324 17.28 3.43 -5.39
CA GLY A 324 16.97 4.74 -4.80
C GLY A 324 15.47 5.00 -4.69
N LEU A 325 14.65 3.95 -4.57
CA LEU A 325 13.21 4.05 -4.48
C LEU A 325 12.78 4.09 -3.00
N ASN A 326 12.01 5.12 -2.63
CA ASN A 326 11.48 5.26 -1.28
C ASN A 326 10.24 4.38 -1.09
N MET A 327 10.24 3.51 -0.09
CA MET A 327 9.06 2.72 0.27
C MET A 327 8.19 3.49 1.26
N THR A 328 6.89 3.54 0.99
CA THR A 328 5.91 4.22 1.86
C THR A 328 5.06 3.24 2.66
N LYS A 329 5.00 1.96 2.26
CA LYS A 329 4.28 0.91 2.98
C LYS A 329 4.87 -0.46 2.72
N ILE A 330 4.84 -1.29 3.76
CA ILE A 330 4.97 -2.74 3.63
C ILE A 330 3.97 -3.43 4.53
N GLU A 331 3.29 -4.44 4.00
CA GLU A 331 2.27 -5.21 4.71
C GLU A 331 2.38 -6.69 4.33
N SER A 332 2.23 -7.61 5.30
CA SER A 332 2.28 -9.05 5.03
C SER A 332 0.91 -9.70 5.19
N ARG A 333 0.52 -10.55 4.25
CA ARG A 333 -0.73 -11.33 4.27
C ARG A 333 -0.40 -12.82 4.19
N PRO A 334 -0.88 -13.66 5.13
CA PRO A 334 -0.75 -15.10 5.02
C PRO A 334 -1.40 -15.62 3.74
N ILE A 335 -0.75 -16.57 3.07
CA ILE A 335 -1.31 -17.19 1.87
C ILE A 335 -2.21 -18.35 2.28
N ALA A 336 -3.46 -18.36 1.81
CA ALA A 336 -4.38 -19.46 2.07
C ALA A 336 -3.79 -20.80 1.60
N ASN A 337 -3.89 -21.82 2.45
CA ASN A 337 -3.39 -23.18 2.22
C ASN A 337 -1.85 -23.32 2.08
N ARG A 338 -1.07 -22.29 2.42
CA ARG A 338 0.42 -22.35 2.47
C ARG A 338 0.91 -21.82 3.81
N ASN A 339 1.07 -22.74 4.77
CA ASN A 339 1.45 -22.38 6.14
C ASN A 339 2.79 -21.64 6.17
N TRP A 340 2.81 -20.50 6.88
CA TRP A 340 4.00 -19.65 7.09
C TRP A 340 4.56 -18.98 5.83
N GLU A 341 3.87 -19.07 4.70
CA GLU A 341 4.19 -18.30 3.50
C GLU A 341 3.32 -17.05 3.42
N TYR A 342 3.93 -15.95 3.01
CA TYR A 342 3.31 -14.63 3.05
C TYR A 342 3.40 -13.96 1.68
N ARG A 343 2.32 -13.26 1.32
CA ARG A 343 2.31 -12.25 0.28
C ARG A 343 2.61 -10.90 0.92
N PHE A 344 3.62 -10.23 0.42
CA PHE A 344 3.96 -8.87 0.81
C PHE A 344 3.31 -7.90 -0.16
N PHE A 345 2.63 -6.88 0.37
CA PHE A 345 2.19 -5.71 -0.37
C PHE A 345 3.14 -4.57 -0.05
N VAL A 346 3.63 -3.90 -1.09
CA VAL A 346 4.61 -2.83 -0.98
C VAL A 346 4.14 -1.64 -1.79
N ASP A 347 4.00 -0.49 -1.12
CA ASP A 347 3.83 0.80 -1.80
C ASP A 347 5.19 1.53 -1.79
N PHE A 348 5.56 2.10 -2.93
CA PHE A 348 6.80 2.88 -3.08
C PHE A 348 6.61 4.04 -4.06
N GLU A 349 7.44 5.05 -3.92
CA GLU A 349 7.45 6.22 -4.78
C GLU A 349 8.10 5.91 -6.14
N GLY A 350 7.47 6.36 -7.22
CA GLY A 350 7.96 6.26 -8.59
C GLY A 350 6.88 6.18 -9.65
N ASN A 351 7.31 6.15 -10.91
CA ASN A 351 6.45 5.95 -12.07
C ASN A 351 6.88 4.74 -12.89
N LEU A 352 5.93 3.99 -13.47
CA LEU A 352 6.21 2.84 -14.32
C LEU A 352 7.05 3.18 -15.57
N SER A 353 7.11 4.45 -15.97
CA SER A 353 8.01 4.91 -17.03
C SER A 353 9.47 4.99 -16.61
N ASP A 354 9.75 5.11 -15.32
CA ASP A 354 11.09 5.41 -14.81
C ASP A 354 12.03 4.21 -14.93
N SER A 355 13.27 4.48 -15.30
CA SER A 355 14.30 3.43 -15.44
C SER A 355 14.59 2.72 -14.12
N ALA A 356 14.66 3.46 -13.01
CA ALA A 356 14.88 2.91 -11.67
C ALA A 356 13.75 1.94 -11.26
N VAL A 357 12.50 2.32 -11.52
CA VAL A 357 11.32 1.49 -11.25
C VAL A 357 11.32 0.24 -12.13
N LYS A 358 11.49 0.40 -13.45
CA LYS A 358 11.57 -0.73 -14.37
C LYS A 358 12.65 -1.70 -13.93
N ASN A 359 13.81 -1.21 -13.52
CA ASN A 359 14.92 -2.04 -13.06
C ASN A 359 14.59 -2.80 -11.77
N ALA A 360 13.97 -2.14 -10.79
CA ALA A 360 13.51 -2.80 -9.57
C ALA A 360 12.47 -3.90 -9.86
N LEU A 361 11.46 -3.61 -10.68
CA LEU A 361 10.41 -4.57 -11.04
C LEU A 361 10.96 -5.75 -11.85
N CYS A 362 11.90 -5.49 -12.76
CA CYS A 362 12.61 -6.52 -13.50
C CYS A 362 13.34 -7.46 -12.55
N GLY A 363 14.16 -6.93 -11.65
CA GLY A 363 14.89 -7.72 -10.66
C GLY A 363 13.98 -8.53 -9.75
N LEU A 364 12.90 -7.93 -9.24
CA LEU A 364 11.88 -8.63 -8.48
C LEU A 364 11.27 -9.78 -9.27
N SER A 365 10.91 -9.58 -10.55
CA SER A 365 10.24 -10.59 -11.37
C SER A 365 11.04 -11.89 -11.55
N PHE A 366 12.37 -11.83 -11.41
CA PHE A 366 13.24 -13.00 -11.48
C PHE A 366 13.50 -13.67 -10.13
N GLU A 367 13.26 -12.97 -9.01
CA GLU A 367 13.68 -13.40 -7.68
C GLU A 367 12.52 -13.74 -6.75
N VAL A 368 11.32 -13.22 -7.01
CA VAL A 368 10.12 -13.44 -6.19
C VAL A 368 9.08 -14.27 -6.93
N GLN A 369 8.12 -14.84 -6.19
CA GLN A 369 6.99 -15.56 -6.76
C GLN A 369 5.78 -14.65 -6.90
N ASN A 370 4.95 -14.87 -7.93
CA ASN A 370 3.65 -14.20 -8.09
C ASN A 370 3.72 -12.66 -7.96
N LEU A 371 4.75 -12.05 -8.54
CA LEU A 371 4.86 -10.58 -8.62
C LEU A 371 3.66 -10.04 -9.40
N ARG A 372 2.95 -9.10 -8.78
CA ARG A 372 1.83 -8.39 -9.38
C ARG A 372 1.95 -6.91 -9.11
N ILE A 373 1.74 -6.11 -10.16
CA ILE A 373 1.58 -4.66 -10.04
C ILE A 373 0.09 -4.38 -9.84
N HIS A 374 -0.24 -3.77 -8.70
CA HIS A 374 -1.61 -3.38 -8.36
C HIS A 374 -1.96 -2.01 -8.93
N GLY A 375 -1.01 -1.14 -9.21
CA GLY A 375 -1.29 0.12 -9.87
C GLY A 375 -0.12 1.10 -9.81
N ASN A 376 -0.22 2.17 -10.60
CA ASN A 376 0.60 3.37 -10.48
C ASN A 376 -0.33 4.58 -10.46
N TYR A 377 -0.29 5.36 -9.38
CA TYR A 377 -1.26 6.41 -9.11
C TYR A 377 -0.67 7.61 -8.36
#